data_AF-A0A2V8SGW4-F1
#
_entry.id   AF-A0A2V8SGW4-F1
#
_cell.length_a   1.000
_cell.length_b   1.000
_cell.length_c   1.000
_cell.angle_alpha   90.00
_cell.angle_beta   90.00
_cell.angle_gamma   90.00
#
_symmetry.space_group_name_H-M   'P 1'
#
loop_
_entity.id
_entity.type
_entity.pdbx_description
1 polymer ?
#
loop_
_entity_poly.entity_id
_entity_poly.type
_entity_poly.pdbx_seq_one_letter_code
_entity_poly.pdbx_strand_id
1 'polypeptide(L)'
;MRKLSEAEALARLQRSKAAFQTHVKLNFEHRALDCRACPTPGVCCTDAHFVNVNITRLEAVAIRETIARTPRLTEDERRAVYSRARAAVARYGLTASGDTFERTFACPLFVRGVGCLVHRRAKPAPCIQHACYKDWADVPPLSSQWREERRVEQLNAGVYGAAWEWLPLPLWLTLVDPDSDGAELRRLARVWESRRAHEKSGDGSSRAPGNRRRARVKNRTLPVLRA
;
A
#
# COMPACT_ATOMS: atom_id res chain seq x y z
N MET A 1 23.05 -13.40 8.12
CA MET A 1 22.50 -13.05 6.79
C MET A 1 22.87 -11.62 6.45
N ARG A 2 23.40 -11.35 5.25
CA ARG A 2 23.75 -9.99 4.79
C ARG A 2 22.46 -9.17 4.64
N LYS A 3 22.40 -7.96 5.23
CA LYS A 3 21.22 -7.08 5.10
C LYS A 3 21.00 -6.72 3.64
N LEU A 4 19.77 -6.80 3.17
CA LEU A 4 19.38 -6.42 1.81
C LEU A 4 19.46 -4.89 1.70
N SER A 5 20.12 -4.35 0.67
CA SER A 5 20.12 -2.90 0.46
C SER A 5 18.74 -2.40 0.03
N GLU A 6 18.40 -1.15 0.36
CA GLU A 6 17.11 -0.55 -0.03
C GLU A 6 16.96 -0.52 -1.56
N ALA A 7 18.03 -0.17 -2.30
CA ALA A 7 18.03 -0.17 -3.77
C ALA A 7 17.74 -1.57 -4.36
N GLU A 8 18.39 -2.61 -3.82
CA GLU A 8 18.16 -3.98 -4.28
C GLU A 8 16.74 -4.46 -3.95
N ALA A 9 16.22 -4.10 -2.77
CA ALA A 9 14.85 -4.42 -2.38
C ALA A 9 13.81 -3.70 -3.24
N LEU A 10 14.02 -2.43 -3.59
CA LEU A 10 13.16 -1.69 -4.52
C LEU A 10 13.15 -2.35 -5.90
N ALA A 11 14.32 -2.76 -6.41
CA ALA A 11 14.39 -3.47 -7.68
C ALA A 11 13.65 -4.82 -7.65
N ARG A 12 13.78 -5.57 -6.54
CA ARG A 12 13.03 -6.83 -6.32
C ARG A 12 11.53 -6.59 -6.19
N LEU A 13 11.12 -5.55 -5.46
CA LEU A 13 9.73 -5.13 -5.30
C LEU A 13 9.10 -4.80 -6.65
N GLN A 14 9.78 -3.99 -7.47
CA GLN A 14 9.31 -3.61 -8.81
C GLN A 14 9.13 -4.83 -9.71
N ARG A 15 10.09 -5.76 -9.74
CA ARG A 15 9.97 -7.00 -10.52
C ARG A 15 8.82 -7.88 -10.04
N SER A 16 8.69 -8.08 -8.72
CA SER A 16 7.62 -8.89 -8.13
C SER A 16 6.24 -8.33 -8.47
N LYS A 17 6.06 -7.02 -8.31
CA LYS A 17 4.79 -6.34 -8.60
C LYS A 17 4.49 -6.28 -10.09
N ALA A 18 5.50 -6.13 -10.96
CA ALA A 18 5.31 -6.22 -12.40
C ALA A 18 4.85 -7.63 -12.81
N ALA A 19 5.46 -8.68 -12.26
CA ALA A 19 5.03 -10.05 -12.50
C ALA A 19 3.59 -10.30 -11.99
N PHE A 20 3.25 -9.78 -10.81
CA PHE A 20 1.88 -9.87 -10.29
C PHE A 20 0.87 -9.11 -11.16
N GLN A 21 1.20 -7.90 -11.60
CA GLN A 21 0.37 -7.12 -12.51
C GLN A 21 0.17 -7.84 -13.84
N THR A 22 1.21 -8.43 -14.42
CA THR A 22 1.11 -9.24 -15.64
C THR A 22 0.21 -10.46 -15.42
N HIS A 23 0.36 -11.16 -14.29
CA HIS A 23 -0.52 -12.28 -13.95
C HIS A 23 -1.99 -11.84 -13.86
N VAL A 24 -2.28 -10.74 -13.16
CA VAL A 24 -3.64 -10.19 -13.04
C VAL A 24 -4.19 -9.80 -14.41
N LYS A 25 -3.38 -9.12 -15.23
CA LYS A 25 -3.76 -8.69 -16.57
C LYS A 25 -4.13 -9.84 -17.49
N LEU A 26 -3.28 -10.86 -17.57
CA LEU A 26 -3.47 -11.99 -18.48
C LEU A 26 -4.64 -12.90 -18.05
N ASN A 27 -4.78 -13.13 -16.75
CA ASN A 27 -5.70 -14.16 -16.25
C ASN A 27 -7.07 -13.62 -15.83
N PHE A 28 -7.21 -12.31 -15.59
CA PHE A 28 -8.43 -11.73 -15.04
C PHE A 28 -8.88 -10.45 -15.76
N GLU A 29 -7.98 -9.48 -16.01
CA GLU A 29 -8.38 -8.17 -16.56
C GLU A 29 -8.97 -8.23 -17.98
N HIS A 30 -8.80 -9.33 -18.73
CA HIS A 30 -9.50 -9.53 -20.01
C HIS A 30 -11.04 -9.54 -19.87
N ARG A 31 -11.55 -9.65 -18.63
CA ARG A 31 -12.98 -9.61 -18.27
C ARG A 31 -13.37 -8.30 -17.58
N ALA A 32 -12.42 -7.42 -17.33
CA ALA A 32 -12.67 -6.07 -16.86
C ALA A 32 -12.80 -5.12 -18.05
N LEU A 33 -13.56 -4.03 -17.88
CA LEU A 33 -13.46 -2.92 -18.83
C LEU A 33 -12.12 -2.20 -18.64
N ASP A 34 -11.61 -1.69 -19.76
CA ASP A 34 -10.54 -0.69 -19.70
C ASP A 34 -10.97 0.48 -18.80
N CYS A 35 -10.06 0.98 -17.98
CA CYS A 35 -10.36 2.09 -17.07
C CYS A 35 -10.95 3.32 -17.79
N ARG A 36 -10.63 3.56 -19.06
CA ARG A 36 -11.20 4.64 -19.87
C ARG A 36 -12.65 4.39 -20.29
N ALA A 37 -13.04 3.13 -20.44
CA ALA A 37 -14.40 2.71 -20.76
C ALA A 37 -15.24 2.37 -19.52
N CYS A 38 -14.62 2.41 -18.33
CA CYS A 38 -15.32 2.17 -17.08
C CYS A 38 -16.34 3.29 -16.82
N PRO A 39 -17.61 2.97 -16.49
CA PRO A 39 -18.64 3.98 -16.19
C PRO A 39 -18.28 4.88 -15.01
N THR A 40 -17.45 4.36 -14.10
CA THR A 40 -17.03 5.00 -12.86
C THR A 40 -15.49 5.04 -12.80
N PRO A 41 -14.82 5.75 -13.72
CA PRO A 41 -13.37 5.69 -13.86
C PRO A 41 -12.69 6.30 -12.64
N GLY A 42 -11.85 5.50 -11.97
CA GLY A 42 -11.15 5.94 -10.76
C GLY A 42 -12.01 6.04 -9.51
N VAL A 43 -13.26 5.53 -9.53
CA VAL A 43 -14.12 5.49 -8.33
C VAL A 43 -13.48 4.72 -7.18
N CYS A 44 -12.64 3.73 -7.50
CA CYS A 44 -11.84 2.97 -6.53
C CYS A 44 -10.72 3.79 -5.85
N CYS A 45 -10.56 5.07 -6.21
CA CYS A 45 -9.63 6.01 -5.60
C CYS A 45 -10.35 7.14 -4.83
N THR A 46 -11.69 7.12 -4.77
CA THR A 46 -12.52 8.14 -4.13
C THR A 46 -12.95 7.70 -2.73
N ASP A 47 -13.16 8.67 -1.84
CA ASP A 47 -13.53 8.45 -0.43
C ASP A 47 -14.86 7.69 -0.24
N ALA A 48 -15.80 7.83 -1.18
CA ALA A 48 -17.14 7.26 -1.11
C ALA A 48 -17.21 5.74 -1.33
N HIS A 49 -16.30 5.17 -2.12
CA HIS A 49 -16.48 3.80 -2.60
C HIS A 49 -15.32 2.88 -2.29
N PHE A 50 -14.13 3.43 -2.05
CA PHE A 50 -12.94 2.62 -1.90
C PHE A 50 -11.77 3.54 -1.60
N VAL A 51 -11.18 3.50 -0.40
CA VAL A 51 -9.74 3.23 -0.23
C VAL A 51 -9.46 3.08 1.28
N ASN A 52 -9.34 1.85 1.78
CA ASN A 52 -8.65 1.51 3.04
C ASN A 52 -7.31 0.85 2.71
N VAL A 53 -6.55 1.46 1.78
CA VAL A 53 -5.31 0.87 1.28
C VAL A 53 -4.19 1.17 2.25
N ASN A 54 -3.82 0.15 3.00
CA ASN A 54 -2.60 0.15 3.78
C ASN A 54 -1.44 -0.33 2.91
N ILE A 55 -0.30 0.35 3.01
CA ILE A 55 0.95 -0.01 2.33
C ILE A 55 2.07 -0.17 3.34
N THR A 56 3.22 -0.64 2.87
CA THR A 56 4.45 -0.75 3.68
C THR A 56 5.42 0.39 3.37
N ARG A 57 6.46 0.52 4.22
CA ARG A 57 7.55 1.49 4.04
C ARG A 57 8.20 1.38 2.67
N LEU A 58 8.54 0.17 2.21
CA LEU A 58 9.21 -0.03 0.93
C LEU A 58 8.34 0.40 -0.26
N GLU A 59 7.02 0.19 -0.18
CA GLU A 59 6.10 0.67 -1.21
C GLU A 59 5.98 2.20 -1.19
N ALA A 60 5.96 2.82 -0.01
CA ALA A 60 5.95 4.28 0.14
C ALA A 60 7.20 4.91 -0.49
N VAL A 61 8.38 4.34 -0.24
CA VAL A 61 9.64 4.74 -0.86
C VAL A 61 9.57 4.56 -2.38
N ALA A 62 9.08 3.41 -2.88
CA ALA A 62 8.93 3.18 -4.31
C ALA A 62 8.00 4.22 -4.98
N ILE A 63 6.94 4.64 -4.29
CA ILE A 63 6.02 5.70 -4.75
C ILE A 63 6.75 7.06 -4.81
N ARG A 64 7.45 7.45 -3.73
CA ARG A 64 8.26 8.68 -3.68
C ARG A 64 9.25 8.73 -4.85
N GLU A 65 10.04 7.68 -5.03
CA GLU A 65 11.01 7.59 -6.14
C GLU A 65 10.34 7.67 -7.51
N THR A 66 9.16 7.07 -7.66
CA THR A 66 8.40 7.14 -8.91
C THR A 66 7.93 8.56 -9.19
N ILE A 67 7.41 9.27 -8.19
CA ILE A 67 6.96 10.67 -8.32
C ILE A 67 8.14 11.56 -8.70
N ALA A 68 9.25 11.47 -7.97
CA ALA A 68 10.45 12.27 -8.19
C ALA A 68 11.07 12.04 -9.58
N ARG A 69 11.00 10.82 -10.12
CA ARG A 69 11.58 10.47 -11.42
C ARG A 69 10.59 10.55 -12.58
N THR A 70 9.36 10.99 -12.36
CA THR A 70 8.36 11.10 -13.43
C THR A 70 8.59 12.40 -14.20
N PRO A 71 9.04 12.35 -15.48
CA PRO A 71 9.46 13.56 -16.19
C PRO A 71 8.30 14.54 -16.47
N ARG A 72 7.09 14.00 -16.61
CA ARG A 72 5.87 14.79 -16.89
C ARG A 72 5.29 15.50 -15.67
N LEU A 73 5.87 15.34 -14.48
CA LEU A 73 5.42 16.04 -13.28
C LEU A 73 6.38 17.17 -12.96
N THR A 74 5.85 18.39 -12.90
CA THR A 74 6.52 19.59 -12.37
C THR A 74 6.78 19.45 -10.88
N GLU A 75 7.64 20.30 -10.31
CA GLU A 75 7.88 20.27 -8.86
C GLU A 75 6.64 20.64 -8.04
N ASP A 76 5.81 21.55 -8.54
CA ASP A 76 4.54 21.87 -7.88
C ASP A 76 3.59 20.67 -7.85
N GLU A 77 3.50 19.91 -8.95
CA GLU A 77 2.68 18.70 -9.00
C GLU A 77 3.22 17.59 -8.07
N ARG A 78 4.54 17.46 -7.95
CA ARG A 78 5.18 16.52 -7.01
C ARG A 78 4.87 16.91 -5.58
N ARG A 79 5.07 18.19 -5.20
CA ARG A 79 4.70 18.73 -3.87
C ARG A 79 3.22 18.59 -3.57
N ALA A 80 2.36 18.78 -4.58
CA ALA A 80 0.91 18.67 -4.43
C ALA A 80 0.47 17.25 -4.01
N VAL A 81 1.22 16.20 -4.36
CA VAL A 81 0.95 14.83 -3.85
C VAL A 81 1.03 14.79 -2.33
N TYR A 82 2.10 15.33 -1.76
CA TYR A 82 2.33 15.32 -0.31
C TYR A 82 1.38 16.27 0.42
N SER A 83 1.03 17.40 -0.20
CA SER A 83 -0.02 18.29 0.31
C SER A 83 -1.37 17.58 0.40
N ARG A 84 -1.78 16.84 -0.66
CA ARG A 84 -2.99 16.02 -0.64
C ARG A 84 -2.92 14.91 0.41
N ALA A 85 -1.75 14.29 0.60
CA ALA A 85 -1.55 13.27 1.61
C ALA A 85 -1.76 13.82 3.03
N ARG A 86 -1.17 14.98 3.36
CA ARG A 86 -1.40 15.68 4.63
C ARG A 86 -2.86 16.05 4.83
N ALA A 87 -3.50 16.61 3.79
CA ALA A 87 -4.93 16.95 3.84
C ALA A 87 -5.81 15.72 4.10
N ALA A 88 -5.51 14.57 3.48
CA ALA A 88 -6.21 13.32 3.74
C ALA A 88 -5.97 12.80 5.16
N VAL A 89 -4.73 12.83 5.65
CA VAL A 89 -4.42 12.45 7.04
C VAL A 89 -5.24 13.28 8.04
N ALA A 90 -5.28 14.60 7.86
CA ALA A 90 -6.04 15.49 8.71
C ALA A 90 -7.57 15.28 8.58
N ARG A 91 -8.09 15.22 7.35
CA ARG A 91 -9.54 15.10 7.08
C ARG A 91 -10.13 13.79 7.61
N TYR A 92 -9.40 12.68 7.47
CA TYR A 92 -9.89 11.34 7.82
C TYR A 92 -9.35 10.83 9.17
N GLY A 93 -8.58 11.63 9.89
CA GLY A 93 -8.01 11.26 11.20
C GLY A 93 -7.12 10.02 11.13
N LEU A 94 -6.28 9.92 10.10
CA LEU A 94 -5.45 8.72 9.88
C LEU A 94 -4.26 8.70 10.84
N THR A 95 -4.12 7.62 11.61
CA THR A 95 -3.09 7.47 12.65
C THR A 95 -2.21 6.23 12.43
N ALA A 96 -1.03 6.20 13.06
CA ALA A 96 -0.16 5.02 13.04
C ALA A 96 -0.60 3.91 14.03
N SER A 97 -1.55 4.24 14.91
CA SER A 97 -2.14 3.37 15.92
C SER A 97 -3.63 3.15 15.65
N GLY A 98 -4.21 2.10 16.22
CA GLY A 98 -5.63 1.75 16.05
C GLY A 98 -5.91 0.84 14.85
N ASP A 99 -7.19 0.54 14.61
CA ASP A 99 -7.62 -0.18 13.41
C ASP A 99 -7.83 0.79 12.26
N THR A 100 -6.78 0.93 11.43
CA THR A 100 -6.79 1.83 10.28
C THR A 100 -7.46 1.22 9.05
N PHE A 101 -7.78 -0.08 9.07
CA PHE A 101 -8.39 -0.77 7.94
C PHE A 101 -9.90 -0.45 7.79
N GLU A 102 -10.52 0.15 8.79
CA GLU A 102 -11.94 0.56 8.75
C GLU A 102 -12.14 1.98 8.22
N ARG A 103 -11.06 2.75 8.02
CA ARG A 103 -11.12 4.13 7.55
C ARG A 103 -10.97 4.19 6.04
N THR A 104 -11.94 4.80 5.36
CA THR A 104 -11.82 5.17 3.95
C THR A 104 -11.18 6.55 3.81
N PHE A 105 -10.45 6.75 2.72
CA PHE A 105 -9.86 8.05 2.38
C PHE A 105 -9.78 8.22 0.85
N ALA A 106 -9.76 9.47 0.39
CA ALA A 106 -9.46 9.75 -1.01
C ALA A 106 -7.96 9.52 -1.31
N CYS A 107 -7.64 8.83 -2.40
CA CYS A 107 -6.25 8.52 -2.75
C CYS A 107 -5.47 9.79 -3.17
N PRO A 108 -4.38 10.17 -2.48
CA PRO A 108 -3.58 11.36 -2.84
C PRO A 108 -2.82 11.22 -4.17
N LEU A 109 -2.71 9.98 -4.69
CA LEU A 109 -2.05 9.66 -5.96
C LEU A 109 -3.00 9.71 -7.17
N PHE A 110 -4.29 9.95 -6.95
CA PHE A 110 -5.27 10.08 -8.02
C PHE A 110 -5.46 11.55 -8.39
N VAL A 111 -5.41 11.83 -9.69
CA VAL A 111 -5.70 13.15 -10.27
C VAL A 111 -6.84 12.99 -11.26
N ARG A 112 -7.93 13.76 -11.08
CA ARG A 112 -9.10 13.69 -11.97
C ARG A 112 -8.69 14.03 -13.41
N GLY A 113 -9.18 13.27 -14.38
CA GLY A 113 -8.81 13.41 -15.80
C GLY A 113 -7.44 12.81 -16.18
N VAL A 114 -6.55 12.56 -15.22
CA VAL A 114 -5.20 11.98 -15.47
C VAL A 114 -5.11 10.52 -15.00
N GLY A 115 -5.76 10.18 -13.88
CA GLY A 115 -5.71 8.88 -13.25
C GLY A 115 -4.66 8.76 -12.14
N CYS A 116 -4.25 7.52 -11.84
CA CYS A 116 -3.25 7.25 -10.80
C CYS A 116 -1.82 7.57 -11.29
N LEU A 117 -1.13 8.45 -10.57
CA LEU A 117 0.20 8.95 -10.94
C LEU A 117 1.27 7.84 -10.98
N VAL A 118 1.08 6.77 -10.21
CA VAL A 118 2.03 5.65 -10.11
C VAL A 118 1.55 4.36 -10.79
N HIS A 119 0.46 4.42 -11.56
CA HIS A 119 -0.27 3.25 -12.08
C HIS A 119 0.61 2.16 -12.71
N ARG A 120 1.66 2.55 -13.45
CA ARG A 120 2.53 1.60 -14.18
C ARG A 120 3.79 1.16 -13.43
N ARG A 121 4.25 1.93 -12.44
CA ARG A 121 5.61 1.78 -11.88
C ARG A 121 5.62 1.47 -10.39
N ALA A 122 4.65 1.96 -9.63
CA ALA A 122 4.60 1.77 -8.18
C ALA A 122 3.17 1.60 -7.63
N LYS A 123 2.19 1.18 -8.46
CA LYS A 123 0.82 0.84 -8.01
C LYS A 123 0.90 -0.12 -6.81
N PRO A 124 0.37 0.21 -5.61
CA PRO A 124 0.45 -0.64 -4.43
C PRO A 124 -0.06 -2.06 -4.68
N ALA A 125 0.47 -3.07 -3.99
CA ALA A 125 0.01 -4.45 -4.13
C ALA A 125 -1.51 -4.62 -3.91
N PRO A 126 -2.12 -4.01 -2.87
CA PRO A 126 -3.58 -4.04 -2.71
C PRO A 126 -4.31 -3.38 -3.88
N CYS A 127 -3.70 -2.39 -4.54
CA CYS A 127 -4.31 -1.71 -5.68
C CYS A 127 -4.29 -2.56 -6.96
N ILE A 128 -3.34 -3.50 -7.13
CA ILE A 128 -3.07 -4.17 -8.41
C ILE A 128 -4.30 -4.95 -8.91
N GLN A 129 -4.99 -5.67 -8.04
CA GLN A 129 -6.18 -6.48 -8.40
C GLN A 129 -7.42 -5.65 -8.75
N HIS A 130 -7.40 -4.32 -8.54
CA HIS A 130 -8.55 -3.49 -8.86
C HIS A 130 -8.56 -3.07 -10.32
N ALA A 131 -9.60 -3.53 -11.00
CA ALA A 131 -10.02 -3.16 -12.35
C ALA A 131 -11.57 -3.08 -12.40
N CYS A 132 -12.13 -2.64 -13.53
CA CYS A 132 -13.57 -2.42 -13.70
C CYS A 132 -14.31 -3.71 -14.09
N TYR A 133 -14.32 -4.69 -13.17
CA TYR A 133 -15.00 -5.98 -13.35
C TYR A 133 -16.52 -5.80 -13.36
N LYS A 134 -17.20 -6.65 -14.14
CA LYS A 134 -18.66 -6.75 -14.11
C LYS A 134 -19.12 -7.74 -13.04
N ASP A 135 -18.45 -8.89 -12.96
CA ASP A 135 -18.86 -10.01 -12.15
C ASP A 135 -17.80 -10.35 -11.09
N TRP A 136 -18.24 -10.73 -9.88
CA TRP A 136 -17.33 -11.11 -8.77
C TRP A 136 -16.46 -12.33 -9.13
N ALA A 137 -16.99 -13.23 -9.96
CA ALA A 137 -16.27 -14.43 -10.37
C ALA A 137 -15.02 -14.13 -11.21
N ASP A 138 -14.95 -12.93 -11.82
CA ASP A 138 -13.84 -12.50 -12.66
C ASP A 138 -12.75 -11.76 -11.87
N VAL A 139 -13.02 -11.45 -10.60
CA VAL A 139 -12.08 -10.80 -9.70
C VAL A 139 -10.95 -11.78 -9.35
N PRO A 140 -9.68 -11.34 -9.39
CA PRO A 140 -8.56 -12.15 -8.90
C PRO A 140 -8.78 -12.62 -7.45
N PRO A 141 -8.50 -13.91 -7.13
CA PRO A 141 -8.68 -14.39 -5.77
C PRO A 141 -7.76 -13.64 -4.80
N LEU A 142 -8.26 -13.37 -3.58
CA LEU A 142 -7.51 -12.68 -2.52
C LEU A 142 -6.19 -13.39 -2.17
N SER A 143 -6.12 -14.70 -2.35
CA SER A 143 -4.91 -15.49 -2.12
C SER A 143 -3.74 -15.05 -3.00
N SER A 144 -4.00 -14.51 -4.20
CA SER A 144 -2.98 -13.95 -5.09
C SER A 144 -2.41 -12.63 -4.54
N GLN A 145 -3.26 -11.73 -4.03
CA GLN A 145 -2.82 -10.51 -3.34
C GLN A 145 -2.02 -10.85 -2.08
N TRP A 146 -2.52 -11.75 -1.23
CA TRP A 146 -1.81 -12.14 0.00
C TRP A 146 -0.43 -12.74 -0.27
N ARG A 147 -0.28 -13.47 -1.38
CA ARG A 147 1.03 -13.99 -1.80
C ARG A 147 1.99 -12.86 -2.11
N GLU A 148 1.54 -11.83 -2.82
CA GLU A 148 2.36 -10.66 -3.13
C GLU A 148 2.65 -9.83 -1.88
N GLU A 149 1.65 -9.53 -1.06
CA GLU A 149 1.82 -8.81 0.22
C GLU A 149 2.84 -9.52 1.12
N ARG A 150 2.83 -10.85 1.21
CA ARG A 150 3.87 -11.59 1.97
C ARG A 150 5.28 -11.38 1.42
N ARG A 151 5.45 -11.28 0.10
CA ARG A 151 6.77 -10.96 -0.49
C ARG A 151 7.19 -9.54 -0.15
N VAL A 152 6.25 -8.59 -0.19
CA VAL A 152 6.48 -7.21 0.25
C VAL A 152 6.91 -7.16 1.72
N GLU A 153 6.24 -7.90 2.61
CA GLU A 153 6.60 -8.00 4.03
C GLU A 153 8.03 -8.56 4.22
N GLN A 154 8.38 -9.62 3.49
CA GLN A 154 9.72 -10.22 3.53
C GLN A 154 10.80 -9.23 3.08
N LEU A 155 10.55 -8.47 2.01
CA LEU A 155 11.47 -7.43 1.54
C LEU A 155 11.62 -6.31 2.58
N ASN A 156 10.52 -5.82 3.16
CA ASN A 156 10.57 -4.80 4.21
C ASN A 156 11.36 -5.30 5.43
N ALA A 157 11.12 -6.54 5.88
CA ALA A 157 11.87 -7.13 6.98
C ALA A 157 13.37 -7.27 6.66
N GLY A 158 13.72 -7.58 5.41
CA GLY A 158 15.11 -7.71 4.97
C GLY A 158 15.89 -6.39 4.92
N VAL A 159 15.20 -5.25 4.72
CA VAL A 159 15.80 -3.91 4.63
C VAL A 159 15.71 -3.17 5.96
N TYR A 160 14.50 -3.06 6.51
CA TYR A 160 14.20 -2.20 7.64
C TYR A 160 14.11 -2.97 8.97
N GLY A 161 14.24 -4.29 8.96
CA GLY A 161 14.06 -5.11 10.16
C GLY A 161 12.64 -4.94 10.72
N ALA A 162 12.55 -4.35 11.91
CA ALA A 162 11.28 -4.05 12.59
C ALA A 162 10.76 -2.62 12.33
N ALA A 163 11.53 -1.76 11.65
CA ALA A 163 11.21 -0.35 11.43
C ALA A 163 10.22 -0.10 10.25
N TRP A 164 9.13 -0.86 10.23
CA TRP A 164 8.03 -0.71 9.26
C TRP A 164 6.73 -1.34 9.78
N GLU A 165 5.60 -0.84 9.29
CA GLU A 165 4.26 -1.39 9.51
C GLU A 165 3.36 -1.18 8.28
N TRP A 166 2.22 -1.87 8.27
CA TRP A 166 1.13 -1.58 7.36
C TRP A 166 0.36 -0.34 7.86
N LEU A 167 0.45 0.77 7.12
CA LEU A 167 -0.23 2.03 7.46
C LEU A 167 -1.03 2.55 6.25
N PRO A 168 -2.06 3.39 6.47
CA PRO A 168 -2.76 4.07 5.39
C PRO A 168 -1.78 4.75 4.42
N LEU A 169 -2.03 4.58 3.12
CA LEU A 169 -1.21 5.17 2.07
C LEU A 169 -0.93 6.66 2.29
N PRO A 170 -1.90 7.53 2.63
CA PRO A 170 -1.63 8.94 2.86
C PRO A 170 -0.65 9.17 4.00
N LEU A 171 -0.78 8.41 5.10
CA LEU A 171 0.12 8.53 6.25
C LEU A 171 1.54 8.10 5.89
N TRP A 172 1.72 7.01 5.14
CA TRP A 172 3.04 6.63 4.67
C TRP A 172 3.67 7.71 3.78
N LEU A 173 2.89 8.36 2.91
CA LEU A 173 3.39 9.46 2.08
C LEU A 173 3.85 10.67 2.89
N THR A 174 3.16 11.02 3.99
CA THR A 174 3.63 12.09 4.87
C THR A 174 4.93 11.72 5.59
N LEU A 175 5.12 10.44 5.93
CA LEU A 175 6.34 9.95 6.60
C LEU A 175 7.57 9.90 5.68
N VAL A 176 7.37 9.77 4.37
CA VAL A 176 8.45 9.71 3.36
C VAL A 176 8.51 10.96 2.47
N ASP A 177 7.80 12.00 2.84
CA ASP A 177 7.86 13.30 2.17
C ASP A 177 9.31 13.79 2.12
N PRO A 178 9.86 14.15 0.94
CA PRO A 178 11.21 14.73 0.82
C PRO A 178 11.44 15.95 1.70
N ASP A 179 10.40 16.72 2.01
CA ASP A 179 10.47 17.94 2.83
C ASP A 179 10.32 17.64 4.34
N SER A 180 10.14 16.37 4.73
CA SER A 180 10.06 15.95 6.14
C SER A 180 11.43 15.82 6.78
N ASP A 181 11.56 16.23 8.04
CA ASP A 181 12.76 16.03 8.85
C ASP A 181 12.97 14.55 9.29
N GLY A 182 11.98 13.70 9.01
CA GLY A 182 11.95 12.27 9.35
C GLY A 182 11.86 11.97 10.86
N ALA A 183 11.65 12.96 11.72
CA ALA A 183 11.60 12.78 13.17
C ALA A 183 10.48 11.82 13.58
N GLU A 184 9.31 11.98 12.97
CA GLU A 184 8.15 11.12 13.23
C GLU A 184 8.40 9.67 12.78
N LEU A 185 9.01 9.46 11.61
CA LEU A 185 9.36 8.12 11.13
C LEU A 185 10.38 7.45 12.06
N ARG A 186 11.38 8.19 12.54
CA ARG A 186 12.35 7.68 13.53
C ARG A 186 11.67 7.33 14.86
N ARG A 187 10.72 8.14 15.32
CA ARG A 187 9.93 7.87 16.54
C ARG A 187 9.13 6.58 16.38
N LEU A 188 8.36 6.44 15.30
CA LEU A 188 7.55 5.26 15.01
C LEU A 188 8.39 3.99 14.85
N ALA A 189 9.54 4.09 14.19
CA ALA A 189 10.47 2.96 14.04
C ALA A 189 10.89 2.38 15.41
N ARG A 190 11.23 3.24 16.38
CA ARG A 190 11.56 2.81 17.75
C ARG A 190 10.38 2.13 18.43
N VAL A 191 9.17 2.68 18.30
CA VAL A 191 7.96 2.09 18.86
C VAL A 191 7.72 0.68 18.30
N TRP A 192 7.88 0.49 16.99
CA TRP A 192 7.70 -0.82 16.36
C TRP A 192 8.79 -1.82 16.74
N GLU A 193 10.04 -1.36 16.85
CA GLU A 193 11.16 -2.17 17.35
C GLU A 193 10.90 -2.65 18.78
N SER A 194 10.51 -1.76 19.70
CA SER A 194 10.18 -2.10 21.08
C SER A 194 9.01 -3.10 21.16
N ARG A 195 7.94 -2.88 20.38
CA ARG A 195 6.79 -3.80 20.36
C ARG A 195 7.19 -5.21 19.94
N ARG A 196 7.99 -5.34 18.87
CA ARG A 196 8.43 -6.67 18.38
C ARG A 196 9.46 -7.33 19.30
N ALA A 197 10.22 -6.55 20.07
CA ALA A 197 11.08 -7.10 21.12
C ALA A 197 10.25 -7.71 22.25
N HIS A 198 9.23 -7.00 22.74
CA HIS A 198 8.32 -7.52 23.77
C HIS A 198 7.56 -8.77 23.33
N GLU A 199 7.09 -8.82 22.08
CA GLU A 199 6.43 -10.02 21.53
C GLU A 199 7.35 -11.25 21.52
N LYS A 200 8.66 -11.07 21.29
CA LYS A 200 9.63 -12.17 21.31
C LYS A 200 9.99 -12.63 22.72
N SER A 201 10.00 -11.71 23.69
CA SER A 201 10.30 -12.03 25.10
C SER A 201 9.11 -12.64 25.85
N GLY A 202 7.88 -12.40 25.40
CA GLY A 202 6.65 -12.91 26.04
C GLY A 202 6.28 -14.35 25.70
N ASP A 203 6.90 -14.98 24.69
CA ASP A 203 6.56 -16.34 24.21
C ASP A 203 7.24 -17.47 25.04
N GLY A 204 7.83 -17.13 26.19
CA GLY A 204 8.49 -18.07 27.11
C GLY A 204 7.61 -18.64 28.23
N SER A 205 6.39 -18.14 28.44
CA SER A 205 5.51 -18.62 29.51
C SER A 205 4.05 -18.46 29.13
N SER A 206 3.47 -19.52 28.55
CA SER A 206 2.06 -19.96 28.65
C SER A 206 1.67 -20.80 27.44
N ARG A 207 1.84 -22.12 27.54
CA ARG A 207 1.17 -23.08 26.64
C ARG A 207 -0.34 -23.06 26.93
N ALA A 208 -1.12 -22.46 26.05
CA ALA A 208 -2.54 -22.77 25.88
C ALA A 208 -2.81 -23.01 24.37
N PRO A 209 -3.24 -24.22 23.96
CA PRO A 209 -3.44 -24.55 22.55
C PRO A 209 -4.79 -24.01 22.11
N GLY A 210 -4.86 -22.74 21.73
CA GLY A 210 -6.17 -22.16 21.46
C GLY A 210 -6.20 -20.74 20.92
N ASN A 211 -5.14 -20.26 20.26
CA ASN A 211 -5.27 -19.05 19.46
C ASN A 211 -4.22 -19.06 18.34
N ARG A 212 -4.44 -19.93 17.35
CA ARG A 212 -3.86 -19.74 16.02
C ARG A 212 -4.05 -18.27 15.70
N ARG A 213 -2.95 -17.54 15.49
CA ARG A 213 -2.91 -16.24 14.82
C ARG A 213 -4.03 -16.18 13.80
N ARG A 214 -5.20 -15.65 14.17
CA ARG A 214 -6.14 -15.14 13.18
C ARG A 214 -5.30 -14.08 12.52
N ALA A 215 -4.89 -14.34 11.28
CA ALA A 215 -4.32 -13.32 10.42
C ALA A 215 -5.23 -12.11 10.64
N ARG A 216 -4.72 -11.05 11.30
CA ARG A 216 -5.39 -9.74 11.32
C ARG A 216 -5.82 -9.55 9.88
N VAL A 217 -7.13 -9.59 9.61
CA VAL A 217 -7.67 -9.72 8.25
C VAL A 217 -7.05 -8.59 7.43
N LYS A 218 -6.09 -8.97 6.56
CA LYS A 218 -4.96 -8.08 6.20
C LYS A 218 -5.30 -6.98 5.21
N ASN A 219 -6.48 -7.01 4.61
CA ASN A 219 -7.05 -5.94 3.80
C ASN A 219 -8.48 -6.38 3.47
N ARG A 220 -9.49 -5.59 3.85
CA ARG A 220 -10.89 -5.78 3.42
C ARG A 220 -11.17 -5.02 2.12
N THR A 221 -10.17 -4.83 1.24
CA THR A 221 -10.39 -4.28 -0.10
C THR A 221 -11.10 -5.33 -0.96
N LEU A 222 -12.40 -5.50 -0.77
CA LEU A 222 -13.24 -6.28 -1.67
C LEU A 222 -13.53 -5.41 -2.91
N PRO A 223 -13.09 -5.77 -4.12
CA PRO A 223 -13.26 -4.92 -5.30
C PRO A 223 -14.70 -4.44 -5.51
N VAL A 224 -14.87 -3.18 -5.87
CA VAL A 224 -16.19 -2.62 -6.16
C VAL A 224 -16.75 -3.30 -7.41
N LEU A 225 -17.85 -4.05 -7.27
CA LEU A 225 -18.67 -4.36 -8.44
C LEU A 225 -19.33 -3.10 -8.96
N ARG A 226 -19.65 -3.10 -10.25
CA ARG A 226 -20.59 -2.11 -10.79
C ARG A 226 -21.85 -2.08 -9.93
N ALA A 227 -22.27 -0.88 -9.55
CA ALA A 227 -23.65 -0.62 -9.22
C ALA A 227 -24.50 -0.75 -10.49
#